data_AF-A0A7S3MU93-F1
#
_entry.id   AF-A0A7S3MU93-F1
#
_cell.length_a   1.000
_cell.length_b   1.000
_cell.length_c   1.000
_cell.angle_alpha   90.00
_cell.angle_beta   90.00
_cell.angle_gamma   90.00
#
_symmetry.space_group_name_H-M   'P 1'
#
loop_
_entity.id
_entity.type
_entity.pdbx_description
1 polymer ?
#
loop_
_entity_poly.entity_id
_entity_poly.type
_entity_poly.pdbx_seq_one_letter_code
_entity_poly.pdbx_strand_id
1 'polypeptide(L)'
;TAATLLTNYKIYSGDTSIATVSSDTLEYTYTGVTAGSSYLISISSVSVIGEGEDRSLATTIWAVETPSAPTLSLTDTSRDSCDVEWTAVTPPTNSLIIGYVVLIDDGQNGDFTVGYNGSTDASNFNYTISGLTTE
;
A
#
# COMPACT_ATOMS: atom_id res chain seq x y z
N THR A 1 44.59 15.59 -7.74
CA THR A 1 43.23 15.89 -7.26
C THR A 1 42.85 14.81 -6.27
N ALA A 2 42.73 15.15 -4.99
CA ALA A 2 42.31 14.16 -3.99
C ALA A 2 40.80 13.94 -4.17
N ALA A 3 40.40 12.70 -4.48
CA ALA A 3 39.00 12.30 -4.36
C ALA A 3 38.62 12.43 -2.88
N THR A 4 37.71 13.34 -2.56
CA THR A 4 37.15 13.44 -1.21
C THR A 4 36.37 12.17 -0.94
N LEU A 5 36.69 11.48 0.15
CA LEU A 5 35.97 10.26 0.50
C LEU A 5 34.54 10.64 0.90
N LEU A 6 33.58 10.09 0.17
CA LEU A 6 32.17 10.14 0.52
C LEU A 6 31.98 9.38 1.84
N THR A 7 31.34 10.00 2.83
CA THR A 7 31.09 9.41 4.13
C THR A 7 29.68 8.87 4.25
N ASN A 8 28.68 9.64 3.79
CA ASN A 8 27.26 9.32 3.95
C ASN A 8 26.40 10.15 2.98
N TYR A 9 25.11 9.83 2.93
CA TYR A 9 24.08 10.63 2.29
C TYR A 9 23.11 11.18 3.34
N LYS A 10 22.55 12.36 3.09
CA LYS A 10 21.43 12.91 3.88
C LYS A 10 20.19 12.98 3.01
N ILE A 11 19.07 12.48 3.53
CA ILE A 11 17.78 12.48 2.87
C ILE A 11 16.92 13.55 3.49
N TYR A 12 16.24 14.33 2.65
CA TYR A 12 15.40 15.45 3.03
C TYR A 12 13.96 15.25 2.59
N SER A 13 13.01 15.70 3.40
CA SER A 13 11.62 15.98 3.01
C SER A 13 11.41 17.49 3.07
N GLY A 14 11.27 18.14 1.90
CA GLY A 14 11.40 19.60 1.80
C GLY A 14 12.79 20.03 2.29
N ASP A 15 12.83 20.88 3.31
CA ASP A 15 14.07 21.34 3.94
C ASP A 15 14.48 20.58 5.20
N THR A 16 13.67 19.63 5.64
CA THR A 16 13.93 18.87 6.86
C THR A 16 14.73 17.61 6.55
N SER A 17 15.89 17.45 7.17
CA SER A 17 16.66 16.20 7.11
C SER A 17 15.91 15.12 7.87
N ILE A 18 15.47 14.08 7.16
CA ILE A 18 14.70 12.96 7.73
C ILE A 18 15.56 11.72 8.00
N ALA A 19 16.70 11.58 7.33
CA ALA A 19 17.61 10.47 7.56
C ALA A 19 19.05 10.77 7.13
N THR A 20 19.97 9.97 7.65
CA THR A 20 21.36 9.88 7.21
C THR A 20 21.69 8.41 7.02
N VAL A 21 22.17 8.03 5.83
CA VAL A 21 22.54 6.66 5.49
C VAL A 21 24.01 6.60 5.12
N SER A 22 24.67 5.47 5.37
CA SER A 22 26.08 5.29 5.05
C SER A 22 26.34 5.41 3.55
N SER A 23 27.59 5.70 3.17
CA SER A 23 27.99 5.88 1.76
C SER A 23 27.85 4.64 0.89
N ASP A 24 27.69 3.46 1.47
CA ASP A 24 27.41 2.19 0.80
C ASP A 24 25.91 1.84 0.74
N THR A 25 25.04 2.62 1.39
CA THR A 25 23.58 2.46 1.35
C THR A 25 22.97 3.38 0.29
N LEU A 26 22.33 2.80 -0.72
CA LEU A 26 21.69 3.52 -1.84
C LEU A 26 20.16 3.42 -1.84
N GLU A 27 19.58 3.01 -0.71
CA GLU A 27 18.14 2.87 -0.52
C GLU A 27 17.71 3.48 0.81
N TYR A 28 16.48 3.98 0.87
CA TYR A 28 15.89 4.51 2.09
C TYR A 28 14.37 4.39 2.05
N THR A 29 13.79 3.83 3.11
CA THR A 29 12.33 3.74 3.30
C THR A 29 11.88 4.87 4.20
N TYR A 30 11.08 5.80 3.68
CA TYR A 30 10.49 6.87 4.50
C TYR A 30 9.28 6.34 5.28
N THR A 31 9.45 6.16 6.59
CA THR A 31 8.40 5.70 7.50
C THR A 31 7.74 6.85 8.26
N GLY A 32 6.57 6.61 8.87
CA GLY A 32 5.86 7.62 9.66
C GLY A 32 5.16 8.69 8.82
N VAL A 33 4.89 8.38 7.55
CA VAL A 33 4.16 9.23 6.63
C VAL A 33 2.66 9.23 6.94
N THR A 34 1.99 10.32 6.59
CA THR A 34 0.54 10.48 6.67
C THR A 34 -0.06 10.03 5.35
N ALA A 35 -0.97 9.04 5.40
CA ALA A 35 -1.67 8.56 4.22
C ALA A 35 -2.42 9.70 3.49
N GLY A 36 -2.44 9.64 2.16
CA GLY A 36 -3.02 10.67 1.28
C GLY A 36 -2.15 11.93 1.10
N SER A 37 -1.01 12.05 1.78
CA SER A 37 -0.13 13.22 1.68
C SER A 37 1.00 13.02 0.65
N SER A 38 1.47 14.12 0.06
CA SER A 38 2.68 14.14 -0.77
C SER A 38 3.89 14.67 -0.02
N TYR A 39 5.07 14.19 -0.42
CA TYR A 39 6.36 14.58 0.14
C TYR A 39 7.35 14.88 -0.97
N LEU A 40 8.13 15.95 -0.82
CA LEU A 40 9.21 16.32 -1.73
C LEU A 40 10.53 15.78 -1.20
N ILE A 41 11.07 14.73 -1.82
CA ILE A 41 12.29 14.08 -1.36
C ILE A 41 13.50 14.53 -2.17
N SER A 42 14.58 14.92 -1.48
CA SER A 42 15.87 15.22 -2.09
C SER A 42 17.01 14.61 -1.28
N ILE A 43 18.16 14.42 -1.91
CA ILE A 43 19.33 13.77 -1.31
C ILE A 43 20.55 14.67 -1.49
N SER A 44 21.39 14.78 -0.46
CA SER A 44 22.72 15.38 -0.56
C SER A 44 23.80 14.35 -0.23
N SER A 45 25.00 14.59 -0.74
CA SER A 45 26.19 13.80 -0.42
C SER A 45 27.02 14.52 0.64
N VAL A 46 27.59 13.75 1.56
CA VAL A 46 28.46 14.26 2.62
C VAL A 46 29.82 13.59 2.49
N SER A 47 30.87 14.41 2.54
CA SER A 47 32.26 13.96 2.55
C SER A 47 32.93 14.36 3.87
N VAL A 48 34.19 13.96 4.04
CA VAL A 48 35.01 14.39 5.20
C VAL A 48 35.16 15.91 5.35
N ILE A 49 34.90 16.69 4.30
CA ILE A 49 34.95 18.16 4.33
C ILE A 49 33.60 18.76 4.75
N GLY A 50 32.51 18.02 4.58
CA GLY A 50 31.15 18.48 4.86
C GLY A 50 30.13 18.01 3.83
N GLU A 51 28.91 18.48 4.01
CA GLU A 51 27.78 18.28 3.10
C GLU A 51 27.93 19.15 1.84
N GLY A 52 27.57 18.60 0.67
CA GLY A 52 27.52 19.35 -0.57
C GLY A 52 26.49 20.48 -0.54
N GLU A 53 26.80 21.60 -1.20
CA GLU A 53 25.94 22.80 -1.24
C GLU A 53 24.62 22.52 -1.96
N ASP A 54 24.65 21.66 -2.98
CA ASP A 54 23.49 21.27 -3.76
C ASP A 54 22.89 19.93 -3.32
N ARG A 55 21.56 19.88 -3.31
CA ARG A 55 20.78 18.64 -3.22
C ARG A 55 20.42 18.16 -4.63
N SER A 56 20.04 16.88 -4.75
CA SER A 56 19.39 16.39 -5.96
C SER A 56 18.11 17.18 -6.26
N LEU A 57 17.63 17.11 -7.51
CA LEU A 57 16.28 17.57 -7.82
C LEU A 57 15.28 16.84 -6.91
N ALA A 58 14.33 17.60 -6.37
CA ALA A 58 13.30 17.04 -5.51
C ALA A 58 12.34 16.18 -6.32
N THR A 59 12.01 15.00 -5.79
CA THR A 59 11.02 14.09 -6.35
C THR A 59 9.79 14.07 -5.46
N THR A 60 8.61 14.28 -6.04
CA THR A 60 7.34 14.14 -5.32
C THR A 60 6.98 12.66 -5.19
N ILE A 61 6.81 12.20 -3.96
CA ILE A 61 6.26 10.88 -3.65
C ILE A 61 4.91 11.03 -2.94
N TRP A 62 4.06 10.02 -3.06
CA TRP A 62 2.74 10.00 -2.43
C TRP A 62 2.65 8.85 -1.44
N ALA A 63 2.25 9.16 -0.21
CA ALA A 63 1.84 8.14 0.75
C ALA A 63 0.40 7.72 0.38
N VAL A 64 0.24 6.48 -0.08
CA VAL A 64 -1.07 5.93 -0.43
C VAL A 64 -1.72 5.26 0.78
N GLU A 65 -3.02 5.46 0.93
CA GLU A 65 -3.83 4.75 1.92
C GLU A 65 -4.31 3.42 1.34
N THR A 66 -4.56 2.44 2.22
CA THR A 66 -5.31 1.24 1.85
C THR A 66 -6.79 1.60 1.68
N PRO A 67 -7.50 1.03 0.68
CA PRO A 67 -8.95 1.20 0.57
C PRO A 67 -9.69 0.77 1.84
N SER A 68 -10.83 1.41 2.12
CA SER A 68 -11.76 0.91 3.13
C SER A 68 -12.33 -0.45 2.72
N ALA A 69 -12.70 -1.28 3.70
CA ALA A 69 -13.43 -2.51 3.41
C ALA A 69 -14.80 -2.20 2.77
N PRO A 70 -15.25 -3.01 1.79
CA PRO A 70 -16.62 -2.92 1.29
C PRO A 70 -17.61 -3.44 2.34
N THR A 71 -18.88 -3.01 2.24
CA THR A 71 -19.97 -3.65 3.01
C THR A 71 -20.40 -4.91 2.26
N LEU A 72 -20.49 -6.04 2.94
CA LEU A 72 -20.98 -7.31 2.41
C LEU A 72 -22.38 -7.61 2.94
N SER A 73 -23.33 -7.95 2.07
CA SER A 73 -24.68 -8.41 2.42
C SER A 73 -24.99 -9.74 1.75
N LEU A 74 -25.81 -10.54 2.43
CA LEU A 74 -26.35 -11.79 1.90
C LEU A 74 -27.73 -11.51 1.31
N THR A 75 -27.94 -11.91 0.06
CA THR A 75 -29.17 -11.62 -0.70
C THR A 75 -30.08 -12.83 -0.82
N ASP A 76 -29.51 -14.04 -0.89
CA ASP A 76 -30.26 -15.29 -0.90
C ASP A 76 -29.46 -16.44 -0.27
N THR A 77 -30.16 -17.47 0.20
CA THR A 77 -29.58 -18.70 0.75
C THR A 77 -30.36 -19.91 0.27
N SER A 78 -29.61 -20.96 -0.07
CA SER A 78 -30.14 -22.28 -0.37
C SER A 78 -29.53 -23.32 0.57
N ARG A 79 -29.80 -24.61 0.31
CA ARG A 79 -29.22 -25.71 1.09
C ARG A 79 -27.69 -25.80 0.94
N ASP A 80 -27.17 -25.47 -0.23
CA ASP A 80 -25.76 -25.67 -0.59
C ASP A 80 -25.12 -24.45 -1.28
N SER A 81 -25.79 -23.30 -1.22
CA SER A 81 -25.26 -22.04 -1.76
C SER A 81 -25.77 -20.81 -1.01
N CYS A 82 -25.07 -19.69 -1.16
CA CYS A 82 -25.58 -18.37 -0.81
C CYS A 82 -25.14 -17.33 -1.84
N ASP A 83 -26.00 -16.35 -2.06
CA ASP A 83 -25.71 -15.19 -2.89
C ASP A 83 -25.29 -14.04 -1.98
N VAL A 84 -24.18 -13.41 -2.34
CA VAL A 84 -23.65 -12.23 -1.64
C VAL A 84 -23.50 -11.07 -2.61
N GLU A 85 -23.69 -9.87 -2.08
CA GLU A 85 -23.43 -8.62 -2.77
C GLU A 85 -22.53 -7.73 -1.90
N TRP A 86 -21.80 -6.81 -2.53
CA TRP A 86 -21.01 -5.83 -1.80
C TRP A 86 -21.04 -4.45 -2.43
N THR A 87 -20.83 -3.43 -1.61
CA THR A 87 -20.85 -2.04 -2.08
C THR A 87 -19.51 -1.60 -2.65
N ALA A 88 -19.55 -0.79 -3.71
CA ALA A 88 -18.38 -0.07 -4.20
C ALA A 88 -17.74 0.78 -3.09
N VAL A 89 -16.41 0.91 -3.12
CA VAL A 89 -15.65 1.73 -2.18
C VAL A 89 -14.96 2.86 -2.92
N THR A 90 -14.88 4.03 -2.31
CA THR A 90 -14.15 5.16 -2.88
C THR A 90 -12.65 4.87 -2.78
N PRO A 91 -11.90 4.90 -3.89
CA PRO A 91 -10.46 4.72 -3.83
C PRO A 91 -9.80 5.90 -3.07
N PRO A 92 -8.79 5.65 -2.24
CA PRO A 92 -7.97 6.71 -1.68
C PRO A 92 -7.29 7.55 -2.77
N THR A 93 -6.89 8.78 -2.43
CA THR A 93 -6.14 9.66 -3.33
C THR A 93 -4.89 8.96 -3.88
N ASN A 94 -4.68 9.03 -5.20
CA ASN A 94 -3.60 8.36 -5.94
C ASN A 94 -3.59 6.82 -5.82
N SER A 95 -4.74 6.22 -5.51
CA SER A 95 -4.94 4.78 -5.51
C SER A 95 -6.10 4.39 -6.43
N LEU A 96 -6.27 3.10 -6.68
CA LEU A 96 -7.35 2.53 -7.48
C LEU A 96 -7.91 1.29 -6.79
N ILE A 97 -9.21 1.07 -6.92
CA ILE A 97 -9.81 -0.23 -6.65
C ILE A 97 -9.66 -1.06 -7.93
N ILE A 98 -8.94 -2.17 -7.83
CA ILE A 98 -8.68 -3.06 -8.98
C ILE A 98 -9.53 -4.32 -8.93
N GLY A 99 -10.17 -4.62 -7.79
CA GLY A 99 -10.97 -5.82 -7.62
C GLY A 99 -11.38 -6.09 -6.18
N TYR A 100 -12.10 -7.20 -6.00
CA TYR A 100 -12.64 -7.66 -4.73
C TYR A 100 -12.35 -9.14 -4.51
N VAL A 101 -12.08 -9.52 -3.26
CA VAL A 101 -11.95 -10.92 -2.84
C VAL A 101 -13.01 -11.16 -1.76
N VAL A 102 -13.82 -12.20 -1.95
CA VAL A 102 -14.76 -12.66 -0.91
C VAL A 102 -14.14 -13.85 -0.21
N LEU A 103 -14.06 -13.76 1.10
CA LEU A 103 -13.55 -14.79 1.98
C LEU A 103 -14.72 -15.51 2.66
N ILE A 104 -14.64 -16.82 2.78
CA ILE A 104 -15.67 -17.70 3.34
C ILE A 104 -15.09 -18.56 4.46
N ASP A 105 -15.87 -18.78 5.51
CA ASP A 105 -15.58 -19.70 6.61
C ASP A 105 -16.73 -20.71 6.70
N ASP A 106 -16.43 -21.95 7.13
CA ASP A 106 -17.41 -23.02 7.25
C ASP A 106 -18.23 -22.97 8.54
N GLY A 107 -18.04 -21.93 9.37
CA GLY A 107 -18.70 -21.76 10.66
C GLY A 107 -18.06 -22.57 11.78
N GLN A 108 -16.98 -23.31 11.53
CA GLN A 108 -16.28 -24.11 12.53
C GLN A 108 -15.16 -23.35 13.23
N ASN A 109 -15.16 -22.01 13.15
CA ASN A 109 -14.10 -21.12 13.63
C ASN A 109 -12.73 -21.49 13.04
N GLY A 110 -12.73 -21.84 11.75
CA GLY A 110 -11.53 -22.16 10.99
C GLY A 110 -10.88 -20.90 10.39
N ASP A 111 -9.92 -21.14 9.50
CA ASP A 111 -9.38 -20.07 8.67
C ASP A 111 -10.33 -19.79 7.51
N PHE A 112 -10.52 -18.51 7.22
CA PHE A 112 -11.21 -18.09 6.02
C PHE A 112 -10.48 -18.58 4.76
N THR A 113 -11.24 -19.06 3.79
CA THR A 113 -10.78 -19.45 2.45
C THR A 113 -11.35 -18.52 1.38
N VAL A 114 -10.80 -18.53 0.17
CA VAL A 114 -11.27 -17.66 -0.91
C VAL A 114 -12.49 -18.27 -1.58
N GLY A 115 -13.66 -17.64 -1.42
CA GLY A 115 -14.90 -18.01 -2.10
C GLY A 115 -15.04 -17.36 -3.48
N TYR A 116 -14.55 -16.12 -3.63
CA TYR A 116 -14.48 -15.40 -4.91
C TYR A 116 -13.17 -14.62 -5.00
N ASN A 117 -12.52 -14.68 -6.16
CA ASN A 117 -11.35 -13.87 -6.48
C ASN A 117 -11.59 -13.05 -7.75
N GLY A 118 -12.07 -11.83 -7.56
CA GLY A 118 -12.20 -10.81 -8.60
C GLY A 118 -11.13 -9.75 -8.50
N SER A 119 -9.88 -10.09 -8.14
CA SER A 119 -8.80 -9.10 -7.88
C SER A 119 -8.45 -8.20 -9.07
N THR A 120 -8.98 -8.49 -10.26
CA THR A 120 -8.82 -7.68 -11.49
C THR A 120 -10.13 -7.16 -12.06
N ASP A 121 -11.24 -7.34 -11.34
CA ASP A 121 -12.57 -6.87 -11.73
C ASP A 121 -13.18 -6.00 -10.62
N ALA A 122 -12.93 -4.70 -10.72
CA ALA A 122 -13.49 -3.69 -9.82
C ALA A 122 -14.98 -3.38 -10.11
N SER A 123 -15.57 -3.99 -11.14
CA SER A 123 -16.95 -3.70 -11.57
C SER A 123 -17.97 -4.77 -11.16
N ASN A 124 -17.50 -5.94 -10.72
CA ASN A 124 -18.37 -6.97 -10.17
C ASN A 124 -18.64 -6.73 -8.68
N PHE A 125 -19.92 -6.81 -8.30
CA PHE A 125 -20.42 -6.51 -6.95
C PHE A 125 -21.28 -7.62 -6.36
N ASN A 126 -21.31 -8.79 -6.99
CA ASN A 126 -22.05 -9.95 -6.49
C ASN A 126 -21.35 -11.26 -6.84
N TYR A 127 -21.65 -12.31 -6.07
CA TYR A 127 -21.19 -13.65 -6.34
C TYR A 127 -22.07 -14.71 -5.65
N THR A 128 -22.25 -15.86 -6.30
CA THR A 128 -22.88 -17.05 -5.71
C THR A 128 -21.82 -17.99 -5.17
N ILE A 129 -21.75 -18.13 -3.85
CA ILE A 129 -20.92 -19.12 -3.18
C ILE A 129 -21.66 -20.45 -3.23
N SER A 130 -21.04 -21.49 -3.79
CA SER A 130 -21.66 -22.82 -3.99
C SER A 130 -20.88 -23.92 -3.28
N GLY A 131 -21.52 -25.08 -3.10
CA GLY A 131 -20.89 -26.25 -2.51
C GLY A 131 -20.76 -26.17 -0.98
N LEU A 132 -21.61 -25.37 -0.33
CA LEU A 132 -21.67 -25.29 1.11
C LEU A 132 -22.18 -26.62 1.68
N THR A 133 -21.50 -27.15 2.68
CA THR A 133 -21.91 -28.37 3.38
C THR A 133 -22.77 -28.01 4.58
N THR A 134 -23.89 -28.68 4.73
CA THR A 134 -24.63 -28.68 5.99
C THR A 134 -23.90 -29.61 6.97
N GLU A 135 -23.52 -29.09 8.13
CA GLU A 135 -23.12 -29.89 9.30
C GLU A 135 -24.24 -30.85 9.74
#